data_AF-A0A2G6BPY7-F1
#
_entry.id   AF-A0A2G6BPY7-F1
#
_cell.length_a   1.000
_cell.length_b   1.000
_cell.length_c   1.000
_cell.angle_alpha   90.00
_cell.angle_beta   90.00
_cell.angle_gamma   90.00
#
_symmetry.space_group_name_H-M   'P 1'
#
loop_
_entity.id
_entity.type
_entity.pdbx_description
1 polymer ?
#
loop_
_entity_poly.entity_id
_entity_poly.type
_entity_poly.pdbx_seq_one_letter_code
_entity_poly.pdbx_strand_id
1 'polypeptide(L)'
;MFDRIKVKAGKRFLIVSNIILLFILVFIIIREDYPLRVYKRFYNQFDMRKEYQKNCEYTKEIDLYKQYNKKGNIVMLGNSITYGVNWNELLNRNDIINRGIGSDTTEGFLSRMEYIYKAEPKICFIMGEE
;
A
#
# COMPACT_ATOMS: atom_id res chain seq x y z
N MET A 1 -35.06 -51.62 -19.53
CA MET A 1 -34.85 -50.40 -20.35
C MET A 1 -35.37 -49.13 -19.67
N PHE A 2 -36.54 -49.19 -19.02
CA PHE A 2 -37.18 -48.04 -18.35
C PHE A 2 -36.44 -47.48 -17.12
N ASP A 3 -35.72 -48.30 -16.32
CA ASP A 3 -35.01 -47.81 -15.13
C ASP A 3 -33.84 -46.87 -15.44
N ARG A 4 -33.12 -47.12 -16.54
CA ARG A 4 -32.02 -46.24 -16.97
C ARG A 4 -32.50 -44.85 -17.40
N ILE A 5 -33.74 -44.73 -17.88
CA ILE A 5 -34.34 -43.47 -18.32
C ILE A 5 -34.76 -42.63 -17.10
N LYS A 6 -35.39 -43.25 -16.09
CA LYS A 6 -35.76 -42.58 -14.83
C LYS A 6 -34.53 -42.06 -14.06
N VAL A 7 -33.47 -42.86 -13.98
CA VAL A 7 -32.20 -42.45 -13.34
C VAL A 7 -31.56 -41.27 -14.08
N LYS A 8 -31.58 -41.27 -15.42
CA LYS A 8 -31.02 -40.18 -16.24
C LYS A 8 -31.85 -38.88 -16.12
N ALA A 9 -33.17 -38.99 -16.00
CA ALA A 9 -34.07 -37.86 -15.76
C ALA A 9 -33.85 -37.25 -14.36
N GLY A 10 -33.71 -38.08 -13.31
CA GLY A 10 -33.41 -37.62 -11.96
C GLY A 10 -32.07 -36.88 -11.84
N LYS A 11 -31.01 -37.36 -12.51
CA LYS A 11 -29.72 -36.66 -12.57
C LYS A 11 -29.81 -35.30 -13.27
N ARG A 12 -30.57 -35.20 -14.36
CA ARG A 12 -30.79 -33.93 -15.07
C ARG A 12 -31.55 -32.91 -14.21
N PHE A 13 -32.54 -33.36 -13.46
CA PHE A 13 -33.28 -32.52 -12.52
C PHE A 13 -32.36 -31.93 -11.44
N LEU A 14 -31.49 -32.74 -10.83
CA LEU A 14 -30.52 -32.28 -9.84
C LEU A 14 -29.51 -31.26 -10.40
N ILE A 15 -29.08 -31.44 -11.64
CA ILE A 15 -28.15 -30.51 -12.29
C ILE A 15 -28.86 -29.17 -12.53
N VAL A 16 -30.08 -29.19 -13.07
CA VAL A 16 -30.84 -27.96 -13.35
C VAL A 16 -31.19 -27.21 -12.06
N SER A 17 -31.61 -27.90 -11.01
CA SER A 17 -31.93 -27.25 -9.73
C SER A 17 -30.69 -26.62 -9.08
N ASN A 18 -29.52 -27.28 -9.14
CA ASN A 18 -28.27 -26.73 -8.64
C ASN A 18 -27.83 -25.48 -9.44
N ILE A 19 -28.00 -25.51 -10.78
CA ILE A 19 -27.73 -24.34 -11.61
C ILE A 19 -28.63 -23.16 -11.20
N ILE A 20 -29.93 -23.39 -11.00
CA ILE A 20 -30.88 -22.35 -10.57
C ILE A 20 -30.48 -21.80 -9.19
N LEU A 21 -30.09 -22.66 -8.25
CA LEU A 21 -29.61 -22.24 -6.93
C LEU A 21 -28.36 -21.35 -7.02
N LEU A 22 -27.41 -21.70 -7.87
CA LEU A 22 -26.21 -20.88 -8.09
C LEU A 22 -26.56 -19.51 -8.68
N PHE A 23 -27.51 -19.44 -9.62
CA PHE A 23 -27.97 -18.16 -10.17
C PHE A 23 -28.64 -17.27 -9.13
N ILE A 24 -29.48 -17.83 -8.26
CA ILE A 24 -30.12 -17.09 -7.16
C ILE A 24 -29.05 -16.57 -6.18
N LEU A 25 -28.04 -17.40 -5.86
CA LEU A 25 -26.98 -17.05 -4.94
C LEU A 25 -26.11 -15.89 -5.50
N VAL A 26 -25.74 -15.97 -6.77
CA VAL A 26 -25.02 -14.88 -7.47
C VAL A 26 -25.86 -13.61 -7.52
N PHE A 27 -27.17 -13.72 -7.77
CA PHE A 27 -28.08 -12.58 -7.79
C PHE A 27 -28.15 -11.89 -6.42
N ILE A 28 -28.24 -12.65 -5.32
CA ILE A 28 -28.22 -12.12 -3.95
C ILE A 28 -26.88 -11.43 -3.67
N ILE A 29 -25.75 -12.03 -4.06
CA ILE A 29 -24.41 -11.45 -3.88
C ILE A 29 -24.30 -10.07 -4.55
N ILE A 30 -24.79 -9.95 -5.78
CA ILE A 30 -24.73 -8.70 -6.55
C ILE A 30 -25.70 -7.66 -5.97
N ARG A 31 -26.94 -8.05 -5.66
CA ARG A 31 -27.98 -7.13 -5.16
C ARG A 31 -27.62 -6.46 -3.84
N GLU A 32 -26.94 -7.18 -2.98
CA GLU A 32 -26.55 -6.70 -1.65
C GLU A 32 -25.16 -6.05 -1.66
N ASP A 33 -24.53 -5.80 -2.80
CA ASP A 33 -23.20 -5.19 -2.88
C ASP A 33 -22.14 -5.90 -2.01
N TYR A 34 -22.32 -7.20 -1.75
CA TYR A 34 -21.36 -7.98 -0.95
C TYR A 34 -19.93 -7.88 -1.49
N PRO A 35 -19.68 -7.92 -2.82
CA PRO A 35 -18.33 -7.74 -3.36
C PRO A 35 -17.71 -6.40 -2.96
N LEU A 36 -18.48 -5.31 -3.01
CA LEU A 36 -18.01 -3.98 -2.63
C LEU A 36 -17.77 -3.86 -1.12
N ARG A 37 -18.65 -4.43 -0.28
CA ARG A 37 -18.45 -4.44 1.19
C ARG A 37 -17.19 -5.21 1.59
N VAL A 38 -16.97 -6.37 0.98
CA VAL A 38 -15.78 -7.19 1.22
C VAL A 38 -14.53 -6.47 0.71
N TYR A 39 -14.56 -5.93 -0.52
CA TYR A 39 -13.47 -5.12 -1.07
C TYR A 39 -13.12 -3.95 -0.16
N LYS A 40 -14.11 -3.17 0.29
CA LYS A 40 -13.91 -2.03 1.18
C LYS A 40 -13.38 -2.45 2.55
N ARG A 41 -13.79 -3.61 3.07
CA ARG A 41 -13.26 -4.14 4.34
C ARG A 41 -11.79 -4.49 4.23
N PHE A 42 -11.37 -5.13 3.14
CA PHE A 42 -9.95 -5.42 2.89
C PHE A 42 -9.15 -4.16 2.56
N TYR A 43 -9.70 -3.24 1.75
CA TYR A 43 -9.07 -1.96 1.41
C TYR A 43 -8.90 -1.06 2.65
N ASN A 44 -9.94 -0.90 3.46
CA ASN A 44 -9.85 -0.10 4.70
C ASN A 44 -8.86 -0.71 5.69
N GLN A 45 -8.73 -2.04 5.73
CA GLN A 45 -7.70 -2.68 6.55
C GLN A 45 -6.28 -2.41 6.04
N PHE A 46 -6.11 -2.20 4.74
CA PHE A 46 -4.85 -1.72 4.17
C PHE A 46 -4.65 -0.21 4.43
N ASP A 47 -5.69 0.62 4.30
CA ASP A 47 -5.63 2.06 4.52
C ASP A 47 -5.42 2.45 6.00
N MET A 48 -5.89 1.62 6.94
CA MET A 48 -5.62 1.75 8.38
C MET A 48 -4.12 1.64 8.73
N ARG A 49 -3.26 1.13 7.83
CA ARG A 49 -1.82 1.00 8.05
C ARG A 49 -1.03 2.30 7.86
N LYS A 50 -1.66 3.38 7.36
CA LYS A 50 -1.01 4.70 7.20
C LYS A 50 -0.79 5.42 8.54
N GLU A 51 -0.27 4.71 9.52
CA GLU A 51 0.08 5.22 10.85
C GLU A 51 1.06 6.40 10.75
N TYR A 52 1.92 6.40 9.74
CA TYR A 52 2.83 7.51 9.45
C TYR A 52 2.11 8.85 9.25
N GLN A 53 0.83 8.88 8.83
CA GLN A 53 0.07 10.13 8.68
C GLN A 53 -0.33 10.76 10.02
N LYS A 54 -0.36 9.97 11.10
CA LYS A 54 -0.63 10.49 12.46
C LYS A 54 0.61 11.17 13.05
N ASN A 55 1.79 10.92 12.47
CA ASN A 55 3.04 11.50 12.92
C ASN A 55 3.12 12.98 12.51
N CYS A 56 3.17 13.88 13.49
CA CYS A 56 3.27 15.31 13.23
C CYS A 56 4.62 15.70 12.61
N GLU A 57 5.70 14.95 12.88
CA GLU A 57 7.01 15.18 12.25
C GLU A 57 6.97 14.86 10.77
N TYR A 58 6.28 13.78 10.39
CA TYR A 58 6.08 13.43 8.99
C TYR A 58 5.45 14.57 8.20
N THR A 59 4.33 15.10 8.68
CA THR A 59 3.63 16.20 8.00
C THR A 59 4.53 17.45 7.90
N LYS A 60 5.24 17.81 8.97
CA LYS A 60 6.15 18.95 9.00
C LYS A 60 7.27 18.81 7.95
N GLU A 61 7.94 17.67 7.94
CA GLU A 61 9.06 17.40 7.02
C GLU A 61 8.59 17.40 5.56
N ILE A 62 7.43 16.81 5.26
CA ILE A 62 6.85 16.82 3.92
C ILE A 62 6.56 18.25 3.45
N ASP A 63 6.01 19.11 4.31
CA ASP A 63 5.74 20.50 3.96
C ASP A 63 7.02 21.29 3.68
N LEU A 64 8.11 21.00 4.40
CA LEU A 64 9.44 21.52 4.10
C LEU A 64 9.97 21.00 2.76
N TYR A 65 9.80 19.71 2.46
CA TYR A 65 10.28 19.12 1.21
C TYR A 65 9.57 19.66 -0.03
N LYS A 66 8.30 20.07 0.10
CA LYS A 66 7.58 20.78 -0.97
C LYS A 66 8.26 22.11 -1.33
N GLN A 67 8.76 22.83 -0.33
CA GLN A 67 9.47 24.11 -0.49
C GLN A 67 10.90 23.92 -0.98
N TYR A 68 11.56 22.83 -0.57
CA TYR A 68 12.96 22.59 -0.91
C TYR A 68 13.14 22.18 -2.39
N ASN A 69 14.07 22.87 -3.06
CA ASN A 69 14.49 22.59 -4.43
C ASN A 69 15.98 22.17 -4.50
N LYS A 70 16.58 21.81 -3.36
CA LYS A 70 17.98 21.38 -3.31
C LYS A 70 18.16 20.05 -4.05
N LYS A 71 19.10 20.02 -4.99
CA LYS A 71 19.58 18.82 -5.66
C LYS A 71 20.84 18.30 -4.98
N GLY A 72 21.09 17.00 -5.05
CA GLY A 72 22.24 16.37 -4.41
C GLY A 72 22.52 15.01 -5.03
N ASN A 73 23.78 14.58 -5.05
CA ASN A 73 24.14 13.30 -5.65
C ASN A 73 23.75 12.12 -4.76
N ILE A 74 23.62 12.34 -3.45
CA ILE A 74 23.33 11.29 -2.47
C ILE A 74 22.12 11.70 -1.64
N VAL A 75 21.15 10.80 -1.50
CA VAL A 75 20.03 10.95 -0.55
C VAL A 75 20.18 9.90 0.55
N MET A 76 20.01 10.33 1.80
CA MET A 76 19.87 9.46 2.96
C MET A 76 18.38 9.40 3.35
N LEU A 77 17.71 8.31 3.04
CA LEU A 77 16.29 8.07 3.33
C LEU A 77 16.17 7.17 4.57
N GLY A 78 15.37 7.59 5.56
CA GLY A 78 15.12 6.73 6.70
C GLY A 78 14.25 7.34 7.80
N ASN A 79 14.39 6.78 8.99
CA ASN A 79 13.65 7.18 10.19
C ASN A 79 14.46 8.16 11.08
N SER A 80 14.21 8.14 12.39
CA SER A 80 14.85 9.00 13.40
C SER A 80 16.39 8.92 13.41
N ILE A 81 16.95 7.73 13.21
CA ILE A 81 18.42 7.55 13.22
C ILE A 81 19.04 8.27 12.01
N THR A 82 18.43 8.16 10.84
CA THR A 82 18.88 8.88 9.63
C THR A 82 18.67 10.39 9.78
N TYR A 83 17.54 10.80 10.37
CA TYR A 83 17.19 12.21 10.57
C TYR A 83 18.19 12.95 11.47
N GLY A 84 18.63 12.32 12.56
CA GLY A 84 19.48 12.98 13.58
C GLY A 84 20.92 13.28 13.15
N VAL A 85 21.38 12.83 11.99
CA VAL A 85 22.78 12.96 11.55
C VAL A 85 22.95 14.11 10.56
N ASN A 86 23.97 14.95 10.81
CA ASN A 86 24.46 15.90 9.82
C ASN A 86 25.42 15.21 8.83
N TRP A 87 24.87 14.51 7.85
CA TRP A 87 25.64 13.68 6.92
C TRP A 87 26.71 14.43 6.13
N ASN A 88 26.48 15.70 5.82
CA ASN A 88 27.45 16.54 5.11
C ASN A 88 28.68 16.80 5.98
N GLU A 89 28.48 17.07 7.27
CA GLU A 89 29.58 17.26 8.23
C GLU A 89 30.31 15.94 8.51
N LEU A 90 29.58 14.87 8.78
CA LEU A 90 30.15 13.56 9.11
C LEU A 90 31.05 13.00 8.00
N LEU A 91 30.62 13.14 6.74
CA LEU A 91 31.32 12.59 5.58
C LEU A 91 32.19 13.63 4.85
N ASN A 92 32.28 14.85 5.37
CA ASN A 92 32.96 15.99 4.74
C ASN A 92 32.55 16.21 3.27
N ARG A 93 31.23 16.30 3.05
CA ARG A 93 30.59 16.50 1.74
C ARG A 93 29.59 17.64 1.81
N ASN A 94 29.15 18.12 0.65
CA ASN A 94 28.12 19.18 0.55
C ASN A 94 26.93 18.79 -0.35
N ASP A 95 26.97 17.60 -0.95
CA ASP A 95 26.02 17.10 -1.94
C ASP A 95 25.13 15.96 -1.41
N ILE A 96 25.10 15.76 -0.09
CA ILE A 96 24.19 14.83 0.57
C ILE A 96 22.91 15.56 0.98
N ILE A 97 21.78 14.93 0.74
CA ILE A 97 20.46 15.40 1.19
C ILE A 97 19.92 14.41 2.21
N ASN A 98 19.66 14.91 3.43
CA ASN A 98 18.98 14.14 4.46
C ASN A 98 17.46 14.16 4.19
N ARG A 99 16.86 12.97 4.13
CA ARG A 99 15.42 12.72 4.02
C ARG A 99 14.98 11.73 5.12
N GLY A 100 15.64 11.74 6.27
CA GLY A 100 15.15 11.09 7.47
C GLY A 100 13.90 11.79 8.01
N ILE A 101 12.96 11.04 8.58
CA ILE A 101 11.83 11.58 9.34
C ILE A 101 11.70 10.76 10.62
N GLY A 102 11.65 11.40 11.79
CA GLY A 102 11.52 10.67 13.05
C GLY A 102 10.23 9.86 13.11
N SER A 103 10.29 8.65 13.71
CA SER A 103 9.16 7.70 13.82
C SER A 103 8.47 7.34 12.48
N ASP A 104 9.17 7.50 11.36
CA ASP A 104 8.63 7.17 10.04
C ASP A 104 8.76 5.66 9.75
N THR A 105 7.87 5.15 8.90
CA THR A 105 7.74 3.72 8.60
C THR A 105 8.02 3.46 7.11
N THR A 106 8.22 2.19 6.74
CA THR A 106 8.44 1.80 5.34
C THR A 106 7.29 2.24 4.41
N GLU A 107 6.04 2.26 4.90
CA GLU A 107 4.89 2.80 4.14
C GLU A 107 4.98 4.33 3.97
N GLY A 108 5.44 5.02 5.02
CA GLY A 108 5.73 6.46 4.97
C GLY A 108 6.85 6.79 4.00
N PHE A 109 7.89 5.96 3.90
CA PHE A 109 8.97 6.09 2.92
C PHE A 109 8.42 5.98 1.50
N LEU A 110 7.64 4.94 1.23
CA LEU A 110 7.06 4.69 -0.09
C LEU A 110 6.19 5.85 -0.56
N SER A 111 5.36 6.39 0.35
CA SER A 111 4.43 7.48 0.03
C SER A 111 5.11 8.84 -0.22
N ARG A 112 6.38 9.01 0.13
CA ARG A 112 7.14 10.26 -0.08
C ARG A 112 8.30 10.15 -1.08
N MET A 113 8.34 9.07 -1.86
CA MET A 113 9.40 8.83 -2.85
C MET A 113 9.56 9.95 -3.88
N GLU A 114 8.50 10.71 -4.17
CA GLU A 114 8.55 11.88 -5.05
C GLU A 114 9.62 12.90 -4.64
N TYR A 115 9.84 13.12 -3.34
CA TYR A 115 10.83 14.09 -2.83
C TYR A 115 12.27 13.56 -2.91
N ILE A 116 12.44 12.25 -3.09
CA ILE A 116 13.73 11.62 -3.37
C ILE A 116 14.03 11.77 -4.87
N TYR A 117 13.06 11.52 -5.75
CA TYR A 117 13.25 11.69 -7.18
C TYR A 117 13.51 13.15 -7.57
N LYS A 118 12.81 14.11 -6.95
CA LYS A 118 13.02 15.56 -7.19
C LYS A 118 14.44 16.04 -6.87
N ALA A 119 15.15 15.35 -5.97
CA ALA A 119 16.53 15.65 -5.65
C ALA A 119 17.54 15.21 -6.75
N GLU A 120 17.09 14.42 -7.73
CA GLU A 120 17.88 13.82 -8.81
C GLU A 120 19.18 13.14 -8.32
N PRO A 121 19.11 12.24 -7.31
CA PRO A 121 20.31 11.61 -6.78
C PRO A 121 20.89 10.57 -7.73
N LYS A 122 22.21 10.38 -7.63
CA LYS A 122 22.92 9.23 -8.22
C LYS A 122 22.78 7.98 -7.35
N ILE A 123 22.73 8.17 -6.03
CA ILE A 123 22.67 7.09 -5.04
C ILE A 123 21.67 7.46 -3.94
N CYS A 124 20.84 6.50 -3.52
CA CYS A 124 19.97 6.62 -2.36
C CYS A 124 20.32 5.50 -1.37
N PHE A 125 20.70 5.86 -0.14
CA PHE A 125 20.83 4.91 0.96
C PHE A 125 19.53 4.90 1.75
N ILE A 126 19.02 3.71 2.03
CA ILE A 126 17.75 3.51 2.73
C ILE A 126 18.02 2.75 4.02
N MET A 127 17.50 3.25 5.13
CA MET A 127 17.55 2.58 6.42
C MET A 127 16.23 2.79 7.17
N GLY A 128 15.59 1.69 7.54
CA GLY A 128 14.35 1.69 8.33
C GLY A 128 14.18 0.36 9.04
N GLU A 129 13.26 0.36 9.98
CA GLU A 129 12.84 -0.82 10.73
C GLU A 129 11.33 -1.02 10.45
N GLU A 130 10.85 -2.27 10.54
CA GLU A 130 9.43 -2.60 10.45
C GLU A 130 8.64 -2.16 11.69
#